data_AF-A0A537GNF3-F1
#
_entry.id   AF-A0A537GNF3-F1
#
_cell.length_a   1.000
_cell.length_b   1.000
_cell.length_c   1.000
_cell.angle_alpha   90.00
_cell.angle_beta   90.00
_cell.angle_gamma   90.00
#
_symmetry.space_group_name_H-M   'P 1'
#
loop_
_entity.id
_entity.type
_entity.pdbx_description
1 polymer ?
#
loop_
_entity_poly.entity_id
_entity_poly.type
_entity_poly.pdbx_seq_one_letter_code
_entity_poly.pdbx_strand_id
1 'polypeptide(L)'
;MVLVIVGAFTYFFYLQSQSNSVTGNIIDWRMRLTFNDARTGTNYTLPQLIGTSNGAWSNHTLDPFGPQGYSPLSTRDTSSVIWIQSTEPAVFNFGDFFNVWGQVFNETCVSDTAATVIGTYCSAASEPVIYDTKSTGVYDPSGDYNVSVVSDLPIALPNAGAPLSSDPHILFVSVKGSTVWNVNETIVYDADNNGVYDLGVDRMVYNGVGAQAPTAGTALIQDSRLKFYDWNGNNRWDGSVPPPVLSDGTNVRCLSRGISLSNGKDWLIILWSRLYSTISGGCIPTGS
;
A
#
# COMPACT_ATOMS: atom_id res chain seq x y z
N MET A 1 -10.97 30.59 32.23
CA MET A 1 -10.67 30.21 30.84
C MET A 1 -9.16 30.11 30.73
N VAL A 2 -8.61 28.90 30.72
CA VAL A 2 -7.17 28.66 30.67
C VAL A 2 -6.81 28.41 29.21
N LEU A 3 -5.99 29.30 28.63
CA LEU A 3 -5.44 29.13 27.29
C LEU A 3 -4.13 28.33 27.43
N VAL A 4 -4.13 27.08 26.97
CA VAL A 4 -2.91 26.28 26.86
C VAL A 4 -2.31 26.54 25.49
N ILE A 5 -1.16 27.21 25.45
CA ILE A 5 -0.37 27.36 24.21
C ILE A 5 0.52 26.12 24.10
N VAL A 6 0.18 25.22 23.17
CA VAL A 6 1.02 24.09 22.80
C VAL A 6 1.98 24.57 21.71
N GLY A 7 3.25 24.74 22.09
CA GLY A 7 4.44 24.87 21.23
C GLY A 7 4.27 25.49 19.85
N ALA A 8 4.48 26.80 19.72
CA ALA A 8 4.79 27.42 18.44
C ALA A 8 6.27 27.15 18.10
N PHE A 9 6.53 26.29 17.11
CA PHE A 9 7.85 26.23 16.48
C PHE A 9 8.00 27.44 15.54
N THR A 10 8.65 28.50 16.03
CA THR A 10 9.10 29.60 15.18
C THR A 10 10.42 29.22 14.52
N TYR A 11 10.38 28.89 13.23
CA TYR A 11 11.59 28.74 12.43
C TYR A 11 12.04 30.12 11.97
N PHE A 12 13.09 30.67 12.58
CA PHE A 12 13.73 31.88 12.07
C PHE A 12 14.58 31.52 10.86
N PHE A 13 14.08 31.81 9.65
CA PHE A 13 14.97 31.93 8.49
C PHE A 13 15.72 33.25 8.60
N TYR A 14 17.05 33.18 8.75
CA TYR A 14 17.91 34.36 8.64
C TYR A 14 17.95 34.79 7.17
N LEU A 15 17.11 35.75 6.79
CA LEU A 15 17.13 36.34 5.47
C LEU A 15 18.28 37.36 5.40
N GLN A 16 19.37 37.01 4.73
CA GLN A 16 20.17 38.04 4.08
C GLN A 16 19.36 38.53 2.88
N SER A 17 18.73 39.70 3.01
CA SER A 17 18.16 40.40 1.87
C SER A 17 19.31 40.86 0.97
N GLN A 18 19.68 40.04 -0.01
CA GLN A 18 20.40 40.55 -1.16
C GLN A 18 19.37 40.97 -2.20
N SER A 19 19.12 42.27 -2.25
CA SER A 19 18.44 42.93 -3.35
C SER A 19 19.32 42.87 -4.60
N ASN A 20 19.36 41.70 -5.24
CA ASN A 20 19.89 41.51 -6.58
C ASN A 20 18.94 40.53 -7.26
N SER A 21 18.45 40.87 -8.45
CA SER A 21 17.69 39.96 -9.30
C SER A 21 18.51 38.67 -9.49
N VAL A 22 18.20 37.61 -8.74
CA VAL A 22 18.92 36.35 -8.87
C VAL A 22 18.51 35.73 -10.19
N THR A 23 19.40 35.80 -11.18
CA THR A 23 19.26 35.17 -12.50
C THR A 23 19.68 33.70 -12.43
N GLY A 24 19.14 32.96 -11.45
CA GLY A 24 19.52 31.57 -11.20
C GLY A 24 18.70 30.92 -10.09
N ASN A 25 18.83 29.60 -9.98
CA ASN A 25 18.12 28.80 -8.98
C ASN A 25 18.59 29.19 -7.57
N ILE A 26 17.66 29.52 -6.67
CA ILE A 26 17.95 29.74 -5.25
C ILE A 26 17.76 28.47 -4.42
N ILE A 27 17.02 27.50 -4.95
CA ILE A 27 16.99 26.12 -4.47
C ILE A 27 17.60 25.26 -5.57
N ASP A 28 18.68 24.53 -5.26
CA ASP A 28 19.24 23.52 -6.16
C ASP A 28 19.81 22.37 -5.32
N TRP A 29 19.07 21.27 -5.28
CA TRP A 29 19.52 20.03 -4.67
C TRP A 29 18.78 18.85 -5.28
N ARG A 30 19.19 17.64 -4.87
CA ARG A 30 18.70 16.40 -5.44
C ARG A 30 18.47 15.34 -4.37
N MET A 31 17.54 14.45 -4.64
CA MET A 31 17.30 13.25 -3.82
C MET A 31 17.03 12.04 -4.72
N ARG A 32 17.16 10.84 -4.17
CA ARG A 32 16.75 9.62 -4.87
C ARG A 32 15.40 9.13 -4.33
N LEU A 33 14.58 8.62 -5.24
CA LEU A 33 13.36 7.90 -4.90
C LEU A 33 13.34 6.57 -5.66
N THR A 34 13.22 5.46 -4.93
CA THR A 34 13.19 4.11 -5.49
C THR A 34 11.96 3.37 -4.98
N PHE A 35 11.36 2.54 -5.83
CA PHE A 35 10.34 1.59 -5.40
C PHE A 35 10.98 0.24 -5.10
N ASN A 36 10.61 -0.38 -3.99
CA ASN A 36 11.08 -1.73 -3.65
C ASN A 36 9.88 -2.67 -3.49
N ASP A 37 9.83 -3.77 -4.24
CA ASP A 37 8.86 -4.84 -4.02
C ASP A 37 9.43 -5.84 -3.01
N ALA A 38 8.91 -5.81 -1.78
CA ALA A 38 9.43 -6.63 -0.68
C ALA A 38 9.25 -8.14 -0.92
N ARG A 39 8.38 -8.59 -1.83
CA ARG A 39 8.21 -10.01 -2.15
C ARG A 39 9.39 -10.56 -2.93
N THR A 40 9.93 -9.75 -3.85
CA THR A 40 11.00 -10.16 -4.77
C THR A 40 12.34 -9.53 -4.42
N GLY A 41 12.35 -8.49 -3.58
CA GLY A 41 13.51 -7.65 -3.32
C GLY A 41 13.89 -6.73 -4.50
N THR A 42 13.07 -6.69 -5.56
CA THR A 42 13.38 -5.93 -6.77
C THR A 42 13.21 -4.44 -6.53
N ASN A 43 14.20 -3.66 -6.98
CA ASN A 43 14.13 -2.21 -7.02
C ASN A 43 13.70 -1.74 -8.41
N TYR A 44 12.73 -0.83 -8.45
CA TYR A 44 12.28 -0.15 -9.66
C TYR A 44 12.62 1.33 -9.59
N THR A 45 13.16 1.83 -10.70
CA THR A 45 13.62 3.22 -10.83
C THR A 45 12.58 4.10 -11.49
N LEU A 46 12.60 5.39 -11.17
CA LEU A 46 11.73 6.37 -11.81
C LEU A 46 12.00 6.49 -13.33
N PRO A 47 10.97 6.80 -14.13
CA PRO A 47 11.18 7.22 -15.51
C PRO A 47 12.02 8.49 -15.63
N GLN A 48 12.70 8.61 -16.77
CA GLN A 48 13.40 9.83 -17.15
C GLN A 48 12.43 10.95 -17.57
N LEU A 49 12.91 12.19 -17.53
CA LEU A 49 12.25 13.38 -18.08
C LEU A 49 10.88 13.74 -17.47
N ILE A 50 10.55 13.23 -16.28
CA ILE A 50 9.39 13.69 -15.51
C ILE A 50 9.54 15.19 -15.24
N GLY A 51 8.45 15.94 -15.38
CA GLY A 51 8.40 17.40 -15.19
C GLY A 51 9.13 18.18 -16.27
N THR A 52 9.33 17.62 -17.46
CA THR A 52 9.98 18.31 -18.59
C THR A 52 9.09 18.28 -19.83
N SER A 53 9.29 19.21 -20.76
CA SER A 53 8.51 19.30 -22.01
C SER A 53 8.59 18.05 -22.91
N ASN A 54 9.65 17.26 -22.78
CA ASN A 54 9.88 16.04 -23.55
C ASN A 54 9.46 14.76 -22.80
N GLY A 55 8.88 14.88 -21.61
CA GLY A 55 8.46 13.74 -20.80
C GLY A 55 7.13 13.99 -20.10
N ALA A 56 6.88 13.27 -18.99
CA ALA A 56 5.63 13.36 -18.27
C ALA A 56 5.56 14.66 -17.46
N TRP A 57 4.77 15.63 -17.91
CA TRP A 57 4.54 16.90 -17.22
C TRP A 57 3.04 17.20 -17.26
N SER A 58 2.33 16.62 -16.30
CA SER A 58 0.86 16.60 -16.29
C SER A 58 0.27 17.79 -15.53
N ASN A 59 0.92 18.21 -14.44
CA ASN A 59 0.49 19.35 -13.63
C ASN A 59 1.52 20.49 -13.73
N HIS A 60 1.04 21.66 -14.13
CA HIS A 60 1.83 22.87 -14.36
C HIS A 60 1.69 23.93 -13.26
N THR A 61 1.05 23.60 -12.12
CA THR A 61 0.83 24.56 -11.02
C THR A 61 2.14 25.05 -10.41
N LEU A 62 3.21 24.26 -10.50
CA LEU A 62 4.52 24.59 -9.93
C LEU A 62 5.47 25.26 -10.93
N ASP A 63 5.09 25.39 -12.20
CA ASP A 63 5.93 25.98 -13.26
C ASP A 63 6.48 27.37 -12.90
N PRO A 64 5.72 28.28 -12.24
CA PRO A 64 6.26 29.59 -11.86
C PRO A 64 7.46 29.54 -10.91
N PHE A 65 7.63 28.44 -10.17
CA PHE A 65 8.78 28.23 -9.29
C PHE A 65 9.97 27.62 -10.03
N GLY A 66 9.73 26.97 -11.17
CA GLY A 66 10.74 26.21 -11.90
C GLY A 66 11.59 27.08 -12.84
N PRO A 67 12.77 26.59 -13.24
CA PRO A 67 13.53 27.19 -14.34
C PRO A 67 12.77 27.09 -15.67
N GLN A 68 13.12 27.94 -16.64
CA GLN A 68 12.45 27.91 -17.94
C GLN A 68 12.61 26.53 -18.62
N GLY A 69 11.48 25.89 -18.93
CA GLY A 69 11.43 24.65 -19.72
C GLY A 69 11.23 23.36 -18.90
N TYR A 70 11.17 23.43 -17.57
CA TYR A 70 10.84 22.27 -16.73
C TYR A 70 10.28 22.67 -15.36
N SER A 71 9.48 21.78 -14.77
CA SER A 71 8.97 21.88 -13.41
C SER A 71 10.09 21.92 -12.38
N PRO A 72 9.92 22.64 -11.25
CA PRO A 72 10.91 22.64 -10.17
C PRO A 72 11.20 21.25 -9.60
N LEU A 73 10.32 20.27 -9.84
CA LEU A 73 10.49 18.88 -9.47
C LEU A 73 10.56 18.04 -10.74
N SER A 74 11.74 17.51 -11.07
CA SER A 74 11.91 16.83 -12.36
C SER A 74 13.00 15.75 -12.36
N THR A 75 12.89 14.77 -13.24
CA THR A 75 13.96 13.78 -13.49
C THR A 75 14.69 14.11 -14.79
N ARG A 76 15.87 13.52 -15.00
CA ARG A 76 16.68 13.71 -16.22
C ARG A 76 16.90 12.39 -16.95
N ASP A 77 17.13 11.33 -16.19
CA ASP A 77 17.42 9.99 -16.63
C ASP A 77 16.70 8.96 -15.72
N THR A 78 17.02 7.68 -15.86
CA THR A 78 16.46 6.58 -15.07
C THR A 78 17.26 6.30 -13.78
N SER A 79 18.09 7.23 -13.29
CA SER A 79 18.90 7.03 -12.07
C SER A 79 18.10 7.18 -10.77
N SER A 80 16.78 7.37 -10.87
CA SER A 80 15.89 7.67 -9.74
C SER A 80 16.17 8.99 -9.02
N VAL A 81 16.96 9.88 -9.63
CA VAL A 81 17.29 11.18 -9.08
C VAL A 81 16.21 12.20 -9.46
N ILE A 82 15.57 12.76 -8.45
CA ILE A 82 14.69 13.93 -8.57
C ILE A 82 15.55 15.17 -8.33
N TRP A 83 15.50 16.09 -9.28
CA TRP A 83 16.07 17.42 -9.20
C TRP A 83 15.03 18.36 -8.61
N ILE A 84 15.43 19.08 -7.57
CA ILE A 84 14.62 20.11 -6.91
C ILE A 84 15.31 21.44 -7.19
N GLN A 85 14.78 22.17 -8.16
CA GLN A 85 15.35 23.41 -8.65
C GLN A 85 14.29 24.50 -8.66
N SER A 86 14.48 25.57 -7.88
CA SER A 86 13.50 26.66 -7.80
C SER A 86 14.15 28.03 -7.89
N THR A 87 13.51 28.94 -8.60
CA THR A 87 13.87 30.37 -8.66
C THR A 87 13.26 31.17 -7.52
N GLU A 88 12.31 30.59 -6.78
CA GLU A 88 11.65 31.20 -5.62
C GLU A 88 11.69 30.29 -4.37
N PRO A 89 11.56 30.85 -3.15
CA PRO A 89 11.54 30.04 -1.94
C PRO A 89 10.26 29.21 -1.89
N ALA A 90 10.38 27.89 -1.85
CA ALA A 90 9.25 26.97 -1.82
C ALA A 90 9.57 25.72 -0.98
N VAL A 91 8.53 25.09 -0.44
CA VAL A 91 8.60 23.78 0.20
C VAL A 91 7.82 22.82 -0.67
N PHE A 92 8.50 21.80 -1.16
CA PHE A 92 7.91 20.76 -1.99
C PHE A 92 7.70 19.47 -1.19
N ASN A 93 6.65 18.74 -1.51
CA ASN A 93 6.34 17.44 -0.91
C ASN A 93 6.25 16.32 -1.98
N PHE A 94 6.09 15.08 -1.55
CA PHE A 94 5.92 13.96 -2.48
C PHE A 94 4.67 14.13 -3.35
N GLY A 95 3.55 14.58 -2.79
CA GLY A 95 2.32 14.84 -3.54
C GLY A 95 2.54 15.81 -4.71
N ASP A 96 3.36 16.84 -4.53
CA ASP A 96 3.75 17.80 -5.57
C ASP A 96 4.47 17.12 -6.73
N PHE A 97 5.47 16.28 -6.43
CA PHE A 97 6.21 15.55 -7.46
C PHE A 97 5.31 14.59 -8.24
N PHE A 98 4.49 13.80 -7.55
CA PHE A 98 3.56 12.88 -8.19
C PHE A 98 2.45 13.60 -8.98
N ASN A 99 2.06 14.81 -8.58
CA ASN A 99 1.17 15.66 -9.38
C ASN A 99 1.84 16.12 -10.69
N VAL A 100 3.08 16.62 -10.62
CA VAL A 100 3.87 17.00 -11.80
C VAL A 100 3.98 15.82 -12.76
N TRP A 101 4.25 14.63 -12.23
CA TRP A 101 4.31 13.40 -13.00
C TRP A 101 2.92 12.98 -13.56
N GLY A 102 1.85 13.23 -12.81
CA GLY A 102 0.49 12.77 -13.14
C GLY A 102 0.21 11.34 -12.71
N GLN A 103 0.87 10.87 -11.65
CA GLN A 103 0.71 9.52 -11.11
C GLN A 103 -0.08 9.54 -9.80
N VAL A 104 -0.77 8.44 -9.52
CA VAL A 104 -1.47 8.27 -8.25
C VAL A 104 -0.44 8.18 -7.13
N PHE A 105 -0.67 8.93 -6.06
CA PHE A 105 0.11 8.89 -4.83
C PHE A 105 -0.75 9.34 -3.66
N ASN A 106 -1.07 8.42 -2.76
CA ASN A 106 -1.79 8.68 -1.52
C ASN A 106 -1.44 7.61 -0.48
N GLU A 107 -2.18 7.53 0.62
CA GLU A 107 -1.88 6.60 1.73
C GLU A 107 -2.04 5.12 1.34
N THR A 108 -2.81 4.82 0.30
CA THR A 108 -3.16 3.46 -0.11
C THR A 108 -2.58 3.05 -1.44
N CYS A 109 -2.34 4.00 -2.33
CA CYS A 109 -2.01 3.76 -3.71
C CYS A 109 -0.79 4.56 -4.16
N VAL A 110 0.05 3.90 -4.95
CA VAL A 110 1.11 4.54 -5.72
C VAL A 110 1.20 3.93 -7.11
N SER A 111 1.30 4.79 -8.11
CA SER A 111 1.54 4.39 -9.49
C SER A 111 2.96 4.75 -9.91
N ASP A 112 3.55 3.84 -10.66
CA ASP A 112 4.66 4.11 -11.55
C ASP A 112 4.23 3.52 -12.91
N THR A 113 4.23 4.30 -13.98
CA THR A 113 3.74 3.85 -15.31
C THR A 113 4.86 3.79 -16.35
N ALA A 114 6.13 3.74 -15.93
CA ALA A 114 7.23 3.45 -16.87
C ALA A 114 7.13 2.01 -17.44
N ALA A 115 7.84 1.73 -18.54
CA ALA A 115 7.76 0.47 -19.28
C ALA A 115 8.41 -0.76 -18.61
N THR A 116 8.99 -0.62 -17.42
CA THR A 116 9.73 -1.66 -16.66
C THR A 116 9.11 -1.92 -15.27
N VAL A 117 7.80 -1.73 -15.10
CA VAL A 117 7.24 -1.25 -13.82
C VAL A 117 6.15 -2.15 -13.20
N ILE A 118 6.00 -1.99 -11.88
CA ILE A 118 4.96 -2.50 -10.98
C ILE A 118 3.51 -2.24 -11.46
N GLY A 119 3.26 -1.16 -12.22
CA GLY A 119 1.94 -0.62 -12.51
C GLY A 119 1.40 0.24 -11.36
N THR A 120 0.09 0.21 -11.16
CA THR A 120 -0.55 0.81 -9.98
C THR A 120 -0.59 -0.20 -8.85
N TYR A 121 0.11 0.09 -7.76
CA TYR A 121 -0.01 -0.65 -6.52
C TYR A 121 -1.02 0.05 -5.62
N CYS A 122 -2.06 -0.65 -5.21
CA CYS A 122 -3.04 -0.18 -4.24
C CYS A 122 -3.23 -1.21 -3.14
N SER A 123 -3.26 -0.76 -1.89
CA SER A 123 -3.67 -1.60 -0.78
C SER A 123 -5.15 -1.94 -0.87
N ALA A 124 -5.48 -3.15 -0.42
CA ALA A 124 -6.82 -3.71 -0.47
C ALA A 124 -7.01 -4.65 0.72
N ALA A 125 -8.22 -4.71 1.27
CA ALA A 125 -8.57 -5.73 2.26
C ALA A 125 -8.68 -7.10 1.56
N SER A 126 -8.58 -8.18 2.35
CA SER A 126 -8.94 -9.52 1.85
C SER A 126 -10.43 -9.56 1.53
N GLU A 127 -10.82 -10.31 0.51
CA GLU A 127 -12.21 -10.66 0.30
C GLU A 127 -12.75 -11.46 1.50
N PRO A 128 -13.99 -11.21 1.93
CA PRO A 128 -14.54 -11.91 3.08
C PRO A 128 -14.92 -13.34 2.68
N VAL A 129 -14.18 -14.29 3.22
CA VAL A 129 -14.56 -15.68 3.45
C VAL A 129 -15.65 -15.74 4.53
N ILE A 130 -16.74 -16.42 4.17
CA ILE A 130 -17.97 -16.59 4.92
C ILE A 130 -18.22 -18.09 5.08
N TYR A 131 -18.53 -18.52 6.30
CA TYR A 131 -19.12 -19.84 6.51
C TYR A 131 -20.64 -19.76 6.31
N ASP A 132 -21.11 -20.26 5.17
CA ASP A 132 -22.52 -20.33 4.75
C ASP A 132 -23.20 -21.52 5.46
N THR A 133 -23.65 -21.27 6.69
CA THR A 133 -24.16 -22.28 7.62
C THR A 133 -25.32 -23.07 7.01
N LYS A 134 -26.16 -22.39 6.21
CA LYS A 134 -27.38 -22.97 5.61
C LYS A 134 -27.15 -23.51 4.20
N SER A 135 -25.97 -23.29 3.62
CA SER A 135 -25.61 -23.71 2.26
C SER A 135 -26.56 -23.12 1.20
N THR A 136 -26.96 -21.86 1.39
CA THR A 136 -27.88 -21.15 0.49
C THR A 136 -27.17 -20.55 -0.72
N GLY A 137 -25.85 -20.39 -0.66
CA GLY A 137 -25.06 -19.69 -1.67
C GLY A 137 -25.25 -18.17 -1.66
N VAL A 138 -25.90 -17.62 -0.63
CA VAL A 138 -26.12 -16.17 -0.48
C VAL A 138 -25.84 -15.74 0.96
N TYR A 139 -25.28 -14.54 1.12
CA TYR A 139 -24.92 -14.02 2.42
C TYR A 139 -26.15 -13.70 3.29
N ASP A 140 -26.28 -14.38 4.42
CA ASP A 140 -27.26 -14.12 5.48
C ASP A 140 -26.54 -13.60 6.74
N PRO A 141 -26.49 -12.29 6.99
CA PRO A 141 -25.80 -11.74 8.16
C PRO A 141 -26.41 -12.19 9.51
N SER A 142 -27.59 -12.80 9.51
CA SER A 142 -28.22 -13.34 10.73
C SER A 142 -27.85 -14.79 11.04
N GLY A 143 -27.28 -15.52 10.07
CA GLY A 143 -26.99 -16.96 10.19
C GLY A 143 -25.59 -17.38 9.74
N ASP A 144 -24.91 -16.55 8.96
CA ASP A 144 -23.58 -16.83 8.44
C ASP A 144 -22.49 -16.20 9.31
N TYR A 145 -21.32 -16.85 9.32
CA TYR A 145 -20.17 -16.38 10.09
C TYR A 145 -19.11 -15.80 9.15
N ASN A 146 -18.64 -14.59 9.44
CA ASN A 146 -17.42 -14.09 8.82
C ASN A 146 -16.21 -14.81 9.43
N VAL A 147 -15.45 -15.49 8.58
CA VAL A 147 -14.25 -16.25 8.95
C VAL A 147 -12.99 -15.66 8.33
N SER A 148 -12.99 -14.37 7.98
CA SER A 148 -11.81 -13.67 7.44
C SER A 148 -11.21 -12.73 8.47
N VAL A 149 -10.43 -13.27 9.40
CA VAL A 149 -9.86 -12.45 10.48
C VAL A 149 -8.41 -12.02 10.21
N VAL A 150 -7.78 -12.56 9.15
CA VAL A 150 -6.40 -12.26 8.77
C VAL A 150 -6.39 -11.38 7.52
N SER A 151 -6.55 -10.07 7.71
CA SER A 151 -6.46 -9.04 6.66
C SER A 151 -5.67 -7.84 7.16
N ASP A 152 -4.87 -7.24 6.27
CA ASP A 152 -4.05 -6.06 6.59
C ASP A 152 -4.89 -4.78 6.72
N LEU A 153 -6.09 -4.78 6.12
CA LEU A 153 -7.05 -3.68 6.14
C LEU A 153 -8.42 -4.16 6.65
N PRO A 154 -9.26 -3.25 7.17
CA PRO A 154 -10.64 -3.58 7.56
C PRO A 154 -11.43 -4.18 6.39
N ILE A 155 -12.08 -5.30 6.64
CA ILE A 155 -12.89 -6.00 5.64
C ILE A 155 -14.30 -5.41 5.64
N ALA A 156 -14.79 -5.04 4.46
CA ALA A 156 -16.20 -4.72 4.27
C ALA A 156 -17.00 -6.00 4.04
N LEU A 157 -18.09 -6.21 4.78
CA LEU A 157 -18.97 -7.35 4.53
C LEU A 157 -19.93 -7.06 3.37
N PRO A 158 -20.35 -8.08 2.60
CA PRO A 158 -21.36 -7.91 1.56
C PRO A 158 -22.72 -7.49 2.14
N ASN A 159 -23.59 -6.97 1.28
CA ASN A 159 -24.98 -6.74 1.63
C ASN A 159 -25.73 -8.08 1.80
N ALA A 160 -26.75 -8.11 2.65
CA ALA A 160 -27.60 -9.28 2.82
C ALA A 160 -28.19 -9.73 1.46
N GLY A 161 -28.14 -11.03 1.18
CA GLY A 161 -28.58 -11.65 -0.07
C GLY A 161 -27.56 -11.61 -1.21
N ALA A 162 -26.37 -11.04 -1.00
CA ALA A 162 -25.32 -11.08 -2.01
C ALA A 162 -24.88 -12.52 -2.33
N PRO A 163 -24.62 -12.86 -3.61
CA PRO A 163 -24.17 -14.19 -3.98
C PRO A 163 -22.78 -14.48 -3.39
N LEU A 164 -22.59 -15.71 -2.93
CA LEU A 164 -21.32 -16.20 -2.41
C LEU A 164 -20.67 -17.16 -3.42
N SER A 165 -19.37 -17.00 -3.62
CA SER A 165 -18.54 -17.80 -4.52
C SER A 165 -17.80 -18.90 -3.78
N SER A 166 -17.34 -19.91 -4.52
CA SER A 166 -16.51 -21.01 -3.97
C SER A 166 -15.15 -20.99 -4.64
N ASP A 167 -14.09 -21.14 -3.84
CA ASP A 167 -12.73 -21.33 -4.35
C ASP A 167 -12.20 -22.66 -3.79
N PRO A 168 -11.80 -23.63 -4.64
CA PRO A 168 -11.25 -24.91 -4.20
C PRO A 168 -10.00 -24.79 -3.33
N HIS A 169 -9.30 -23.65 -3.38
CA HIS A 169 -8.09 -23.40 -2.61
C HIS A 169 -8.38 -22.95 -1.16
N ILE A 170 -9.63 -22.59 -0.82
CA ILE A 170 -10.01 -22.30 0.56
C ILE A 170 -10.28 -23.61 1.29
N LEU A 171 -9.33 -24.00 2.13
CA LEU A 171 -9.34 -25.26 2.88
C LEU A 171 -9.14 -24.99 4.37
N PHE A 172 -9.40 -25.99 5.21
CA PHE A 172 -9.15 -25.88 6.65
C PHE A 172 -8.29 -27.03 7.16
N VAL A 173 -7.60 -26.74 8.26
CA VAL A 173 -6.80 -27.72 9.01
C VAL A 173 -7.71 -28.36 10.04
N SER A 174 -8.06 -29.63 9.85
CA SER A 174 -8.95 -30.30 10.79
C SER A 174 -8.27 -30.70 12.08
N VAL A 175 -8.95 -30.41 13.18
CA VAL A 175 -8.70 -30.97 14.50
C VAL A 175 -9.53 -32.24 14.63
N LYS A 176 -8.87 -33.39 14.83
CA LYS A 176 -9.50 -34.72 15.04
C LYS A 176 -10.23 -35.31 13.81
N GLY A 177 -9.96 -34.84 12.60
CA GLY A 177 -10.42 -35.47 11.36
C GLY A 177 -11.89 -35.21 11.00
N SER A 178 -12.41 -34.06 11.39
CA SER A 178 -13.70 -33.54 10.90
C SER A 178 -13.64 -33.25 9.40
N THR A 179 -14.74 -33.51 8.69
CA THR A 179 -14.94 -33.09 7.28
C THR A 179 -15.72 -31.79 7.17
N VAL A 180 -16.03 -31.16 8.30
CA VAL A 180 -16.76 -29.89 8.42
C VAL A 180 -15.93 -28.97 9.30
N TRP A 181 -15.78 -27.72 8.89
CA TRP A 181 -15.01 -26.73 9.62
C TRP A 181 -15.69 -26.35 10.96
N ASN A 182 -14.88 -26.16 11.99
CA ASN A 182 -15.27 -25.71 13.32
C ASN A 182 -14.50 -24.44 13.70
N VAL A 183 -15.07 -23.61 14.56
CA VAL A 183 -14.51 -22.31 14.97
C VAL A 183 -13.10 -22.37 15.60
N ASN A 184 -12.68 -23.53 16.09
CA ASN A 184 -11.33 -23.76 16.65
C ASN A 184 -10.34 -24.31 15.62
N GLU A 185 -10.69 -24.35 14.33
CA GLU A 185 -9.87 -24.84 13.24
C GLU A 185 -9.40 -23.67 12.36
N THR A 186 -8.18 -23.79 11.83
CA THR A 186 -7.55 -22.76 10.99
C THR A 186 -8.02 -22.91 9.55
N ILE A 187 -8.37 -21.81 8.89
CA ILE A 187 -8.65 -21.77 7.45
C ILE A 187 -7.45 -21.19 6.74
N VAL A 188 -7.06 -21.81 5.63
CA VAL A 188 -5.93 -21.45 4.79
C VAL A 188 -6.37 -21.36 3.33
N TYR A 189 -5.65 -20.53 2.59
CA TYR A 189 -5.63 -20.52 1.16
C TYR A 189 -4.42 -21.33 0.69
N ASP A 190 -4.68 -22.52 0.16
CA ASP A 190 -3.71 -23.46 -0.41
C ASP A 190 -3.25 -22.92 -1.78
N ALA A 191 -2.13 -22.21 -1.79
CA ALA A 191 -1.78 -21.38 -2.93
C ALA A 191 -1.32 -22.21 -4.14
N ASP A 192 -0.72 -23.37 -3.90
CA ASP A 192 -0.24 -24.30 -4.92
C ASP A 192 -1.19 -25.49 -5.16
N ASN A 193 -2.29 -25.57 -4.39
CA ASN A 193 -3.38 -26.54 -4.52
C ASN A 193 -2.91 -27.99 -4.40
N ASN A 194 -1.99 -28.23 -3.45
CA ASN A 194 -1.40 -29.54 -3.24
C ASN A 194 -2.09 -30.35 -2.13
N GLY A 195 -3.05 -29.73 -1.41
CA GLY A 195 -3.83 -30.34 -0.35
C GLY A 195 -3.10 -30.49 0.98
N VAL A 196 -1.95 -29.84 1.17
CA VAL A 196 -1.19 -29.82 2.42
C VAL A 196 -0.77 -28.40 2.78
N TYR A 197 -0.58 -28.12 4.07
CA TYR A 197 -0.17 -26.80 4.52
C TYR A 197 1.33 -26.57 4.27
N ASP A 198 1.67 -25.59 3.45
CA ASP A 198 3.03 -25.17 3.18
C ASP A 198 3.38 -23.83 3.81
N LEU A 199 4.26 -23.88 4.82
CA LEU A 199 4.69 -22.70 5.54
C LEU A 199 5.43 -21.73 4.60
N GLY A 200 4.87 -20.53 4.44
CA GLY A 200 5.44 -19.47 3.60
C GLY A 200 4.96 -19.47 2.16
N VAL A 201 4.23 -20.50 1.73
CA VAL A 201 3.52 -20.54 0.45
C VAL A 201 2.04 -20.25 0.70
N ASP A 202 1.45 -20.95 1.67
CA ASP A 202 0.04 -20.81 1.99
C ASP A 202 -0.25 -19.63 2.88
N ARG A 203 -1.43 -19.06 2.63
CA ARG A 203 -1.90 -17.89 3.35
C ARG A 203 -2.96 -18.28 4.36
N MET A 204 -2.79 -17.86 5.61
CA MET A 204 -3.85 -17.97 6.61
C MET A 204 -4.99 -17.00 6.30
N VAL A 205 -6.23 -17.51 6.32
CA VAL A 205 -7.47 -16.75 6.17
C VAL A 205 -8.12 -16.52 7.53
N TYR A 206 -8.16 -17.58 8.34
CA TYR A 206 -8.74 -17.59 9.68
C TYR A 206 -7.81 -18.23 10.68
N ASN A 207 -7.58 -17.59 11.82
CA ASN A 207 -6.91 -18.22 12.94
C ASN A 207 -7.95 -18.77 13.92
N GLY A 208 -8.04 -20.11 14.02
CA GLY A 208 -9.00 -20.78 14.89
C GLY A 208 -8.89 -20.34 16.34
N VAL A 209 -10.03 -20.23 17.04
CA VAL A 209 -10.04 -19.84 18.46
C VAL A 209 -9.31 -20.90 19.29
N GLY A 210 -8.15 -20.54 19.83
CA GLY A 210 -7.29 -21.47 20.57
C GLY A 210 -6.60 -22.52 19.69
N ALA A 211 -6.63 -22.36 18.36
CA ALA A 211 -5.90 -23.21 17.44
C ALA A 211 -4.39 -23.02 17.62
N GLN A 212 -3.65 -24.12 17.51
CA GLN A 212 -2.21 -24.04 17.32
C GLN A 212 -1.94 -23.74 15.84
N ALA A 213 -0.85 -23.00 15.57
CA ALA A 213 -0.41 -22.77 14.21
C ALA A 213 -0.20 -24.14 13.52
N PRO A 214 -0.75 -24.34 12.30
CA PRO A 214 -0.59 -25.61 11.61
C PRO A 214 0.88 -25.93 11.36
N THR A 215 1.24 -27.21 11.48
CA THR A 215 2.58 -27.68 11.11
C THR A 215 2.69 -27.85 9.60
N ALA A 216 3.84 -27.56 9.01
CA ALA A 216 4.06 -27.80 7.58
C ALA A 216 3.80 -29.28 7.21
N GLY A 217 3.16 -29.52 6.07
CA GLY A 217 2.72 -30.84 5.62
C GLY A 217 1.41 -31.35 6.24
N THR A 218 0.72 -30.54 7.06
CA THR A 218 -0.60 -30.93 7.60
C THR A 218 -1.62 -30.99 6.47
N ALA A 219 -2.39 -32.08 6.37
CA ALA A 219 -3.42 -32.22 5.35
C ALA A 219 -4.50 -31.13 5.48
N LEU A 220 -4.91 -30.60 4.34
CA LEU A 220 -5.95 -29.59 4.20
C LEU A 220 -7.24 -30.23 3.69
N ILE A 221 -8.38 -29.80 4.24
CA ILE A 221 -9.68 -30.39 3.96
C ILE A 221 -10.62 -29.31 3.42
N GLN A 222 -11.39 -29.65 2.39
CA GLN A 222 -12.41 -28.77 1.84
C GLN A 222 -13.70 -28.87 2.63
N ASP A 223 -14.35 -27.73 2.86
CA ASP A 223 -15.74 -27.66 3.31
C ASP A 223 -16.54 -26.85 2.30
N SER A 224 -17.60 -27.45 1.74
CA SER A 224 -18.47 -26.79 0.76
C SER A 224 -19.17 -25.53 1.29
N ARG A 225 -19.22 -25.33 2.61
CA ARG A 225 -19.80 -24.14 3.26
C ARG A 225 -18.82 -23.00 3.44
N LEU A 226 -17.52 -23.24 3.26
CA LEU A 226 -16.55 -22.18 3.17
C LEU A 226 -16.70 -21.52 1.79
N LYS A 227 -17.31 -20.34 1.80
CA LYS A 227 -17.52 -19.51 0.64
C LYS A 227 -16.75 -18.21 0.80
N PHE A 228 -16.69 -17.40 -0.25
CA PHE A 228 -16.19 -16.03 -0.17
C PHE A 228 -17.07 -15.10 -0.99
N TYR A 229 -17.03 -13.81 -0.67
CA TYR A 229 -17.64 -12.80 -1.51
C TYR A 229 -16.59 -12.26 -2.47
N ASP A 230 -16.81 -12.53 -3.75
CA ASP A 230 -15.94 -12.11 -4.84
C ASP A 230 -16.27 -10.67 -5.25
N TRP A 231 -15.41 -9.73 -4.87
CA TRP A 231 -15.63 -8.31 -5.15
C TRP A 231 -15.37 -7.95 -6.61
N ASN A 232 -14.47 -8.66 -7.27
CA ASN A 232 -13.99 -8.30 -8.60
C ASN A 232 -14.49 -9.24 -9.70
N GLY A 233 -15.20 -10.32 -9.34
CA GLY A 233 -15.84 -11.27 -10.25
C GLY A 233 -14.87 -12.25 -10.92
N ASN A 234 -13.66 -12.44 -10.39
CA ASN A 234 -12.64 -13.30 -11.00
C ASN A 234 -12.78 -14.80 -10.63
N ASN A 235 -13.75 -15.16 -9.79
CA ASN A 235 -13.99 -16.50 -9.24
C ASN A 235 -12.81 -17.09 -8.45
N ARG A 236 -12.01 -16.23 -7.82
CA ARG A 236 -10.86 -16.61 -7.00
C ARG A 236 -10.82 -15.71 -5.78
N TRP A 237 -10.50 -16.29 -4.62
CA TRP A 237 -10.32 -15.46 -3.42
C TRP A 237 -9.06 -14.62 -3.51
N ASP A 238 -9.22 -13.31 -3.36
CA ASP A 238 -8.12 -12.36 -3.26
C ASP A 238 -7.85 -11.99 -1.79
N GLY A 239 -6.63 -12.31 -1.34
CA GLY A 239 -6.17 -11.87 -0.03
C GLY A 239 -5.75 -10.39 -0.02
N SER A 240 -5.66 -9.79 1.17
CA SER A 240 -5.27 -8.39 1.33
C SER A 240 -3.93 -8.06 0.66
N VAL A 241 -3.86 -6.81 0.20
CA VAL A 241 -2.66 -6.13 -0.29
C VAL A 241 -2.29 -5.08 0.76
N PRO A 242 -1.09 -5.15 1.36
CA PRO A 242 -0.75 -4.27 2.47
C PRO A 242 -0.55 -2.81 2.03
N PRO A 243 -0.74 -1.82 2.91
CA PRO A 243 -0.38 -0.43 2.64
C PRO A 243 1.10 -0.27 2.23
N PRO A 244 1.41 0.57 1.21
CA PRO A 244 2.79 0.92 0.93
C PRO A 244 3.35 1.77 2.07
N VAL A 245 4.64 1.65 2.35
CA VAL A 245 5.32 2.46 3.37
C VAL A 245 6.47 3.25 2.75
N LEU A 246 6.80 4.37 3.39
CA LEU A 246 7.91 5.23 3.01
C LEU A 246 9.06 5.08 4.00
N SER A 247 10.29 4.92 3.50
CA SER A 247 11.49 4.89 4.32
C SER A 247 12.56 5.85 3.81
N ASP A 248 13.33 6.46 4.72
CA ASP A 248 14.55 7.22 4.43
C ASP A 248 15.84 6.44 4.77
N GLY A 249 15.71 5.12 4.92
CA GLY A 249 16.79 4.23 5.34
C GLY A 249 17.03 4.21 6.86
N THR A 250 16.49 5.15 7.63
CA THR A 250 16.59 5.18 9.10
C THR A 250 15.22 4.97 9.77
N ASN A 251 14.19 5.59 9.20
CA ASN A 251 12.82 5.55 9.70
C ASN A 251 11.91 4.94 8.65
N VAL A 252 10.81 4.35 9.11
CA VAL A 252 9.71 3.88 8.27
C VAL A 252 8.43 4.58 8.72
N ARG A 253 7.63 5.04 7.77
CA ARG A 253 6.40 5.81 8.02
C ARG A 253 5.33 5.42 7.01
N CYS A 254 4.07 5.72 7.32
CA CYS A 254 2.99 5.55 6.36
C CYS A 254 3.17 6.50 5.19
N LEU A 255 2.75 6.05 4.02
CA LEU A 255 2.77 6.89 2.82
C LEU A 255 1.79 8.05 3.02
N SER A 256 2.20 9.26 2.68
CA SER A 256 1.32 10.43 2.73
C SER A 256 1.81 11.50 1.76
N ARG A 257 0.86 12.20 1.14
CA ARG A 257 1.13 13.25 0.14
C ARG A 257 1.95 14.40 0.71
N GLY A 258 1.62 14.82 1.94
CA GLY A 258 2.17 16.03 2.56
C GLY A 258 3.58 15.88 3.13
N ILE A 259 4.26 14.74 2.91
CA ILE A 259 5.62 14.54 3.41
C ILE A 259 6.58 15.42 2.61
N SER A 260 7.20 16.40 3.28
CA SER A 260 8.18 17.30 2.66
C SER A 260 9.40 16.55 2.14
N LEU A 261 9.87 16.97 0.97
CA LEU A 261 11.12 16.48 0.41
C LEU A 261 12.30 17.07 1.19
N SER A 262 13.39 16.31 1.33
CA SER A 262 14.58 16.73 2.09
C SER A 262 15.87 16.33 1.38
N ASN A 263 16.87 17.21 1.49
CA ASN A 263 18.17 17.03 0.85
C ASN A 263 18.98 15.90 1.49
N GLY A 264 19.76 15.18 0.68
CA GLY A 264 20.70 14.15 1.16
C GLY A 264 20.05 12.86 1.67
N LYS A 265 18.78 12.63 1.33
CA LYS A 265 18.04 11.41 1.67
C LYS A 265 17.77 10.57 0.43
N ASP A 266 17.97 9.27 0.57
CA ASP A 266 17.51 8.27 -0.38
C ASP A 266 16.22 7.68 0.17
N TRP A 267 15.13 7.88 -0.58
CA TRP A 267 13.80 7.47 -0.18
C TRP A 267 13.41 6.18 -0.89
N LEU A 268 12.79 5.28 -0.12
CA LEU A 268 12.23 4.03 -0.61
C LEU A 268 10.72 4.05 -0.38
N ILE A 269 9.95 3.83 -1.43
CA ILE A 269 8.57 3.41 -1.32
C ILE A 269 8.57 1.89 -1.37
N ILE A 270 8.24 1.25 -0.25
CA ILE A 270 8.30 -0.19 -0.09
C ILE A 270 6.89 -0.75 -0.23
N LEU A 271 6.72 -1.62 -1.21
CA LEU A 271 5.47 -2.30 -1.56
C LEU A 271 5.44 -3.69 -0.95
N TRP A 272 4.24 -4.23 -0.73
CA TRP A 272 4.03 -5.59 -0.22
C TRP A 272 4.74 -5.91 1.11
N SER A 273 5.10 -4.89 1.88
CA SER A 273 5.85 -5.05 3.12
C SER A 273 4.93 -5.13 4.33
N ARG A 274 5.30 -5.93 5.35
CA ARG A 274 4.63 -5.93 6.66
C ARG A 274 5.05 -4.79 7.59
N LEU A 275 6.01 -3.96 7.16
CA LEU A 275 6.53 -2.85 7.98
C LEU A 275 5.43 -1.85 8.39
N TYR A 276 4.32 -1.75 7.65
CA TYR A 276 3.19 -0.93 8.06
C TYR A 276 2.68 -1.29 9.47
N SER A 277 2.73 -2.57 9.85
CA SER A 277 2.28 -3.05 11.16
C SER A 277 3.23 -2.69 12.32
N THR A 278 4.48 -2.30 12.00
CA THR A 278 5.48 -1.88 13.00
C THR A 278 5.36 -0.41 13.38
N ILE A 279 4.62 0.36 12.58
CA ILE A 279 4.33 1.78 12.84
C ILE A 279 3.22 1.85 13.87
N SER A 280 3.38 2.70 14.89
CA SER A 280 2.37 2.89 15.92
C SER A 280 1.02 3.28 15.30
N GLY A 281 -0.01 2.46 15.53
CA GLY A 281 -1.35 2.64 14.95
C GLY A 281 -1.54 2.03 13.56
N GLY A 282 -0.49 1.44 12.96
CA GLY A 282 -0.50 0.92 11.60
C GLY A 282 -0.62 2.01 10.52
N CYS A 283 -0.66 1.60 9.26
CA CYS A 283 -1.01 2.48 8.14
C CYS A 283 -2.45 2.22 7.70
N ILE A 284 -3.38 2.44 8.63
CA ILE A 284 -4.80 2.35 8.32
C ILE A 284 -5.15 3.56 7.46
N PRO A 285 -5.71 3.37 6.26
CA PRO A 285 -6.14 4.47 5.41
C PRO A 285 -7.11 5.34 6.18
N THR A 286 -6.76 6.61 6.37
CA THR A 286 -7.74 7.57 6.86
C THR A 286 -8.61 7.91 5.66
N GLY A 287 -9.84 7.39 5.62
CA GLY A 287 -10.75 7.63 4.51
C GLY A 287 -10.73 9.11 4.13
N SER A 288 -10.35 9.39 2.89
CA SER A 288 -10.26 10.76 2.35
C SER A 288 -11.61 11.44 2.34
#